data_AF-A0A3N7CE31-F1
#
_entry.id   AF-A0A3N7CE31-F1
#
_cell.length_a   1.000
_cell.length_b   1.000
_cell.length_c   1.000
_cell.angle_alpha   90.00
_cell.angle_beta   90.00
_cell.angle_gamma   90.00
#
_symmetry.space_group_name_H-M   'P 1'
#
loop_
_entity.id
_entity.type
_entity.pdbx_description
1 polymer ?
#
loop_
_entity_poly.entity_id
_entity_poly.type
_entity_poly.pdbx_seq_one_letter_code
_entity_poly.pdbx_strand_id
1 'polypeptide(L)'
;MREYDYLYVTSESGLPLMWGSAYLIWETNMLQQLRDQFGLVRHSQAEFQEALAALLPSGLAWPREAESVLMRFLGGLAAEFERLDARAALLLAETDPASTAEMLPDWERVVGLPDPCVTTSQTVAERRLALEGRLTAVGGQSRRFFIELASRLGYTITIDEFKSAAAAAAAGIVFTGDEWAHIWRVNVPTTVAVTPFRAGAGAAGEPLRVWSNEVIECQFNRYKPAHTRVLFAYHA
;
A
#
# COMPACT_ATOMS: atom_id res chain seq x y z
N MET A 1 11.72 -30.93 17.80
CA MET A 1 10.64 -30.17 17.14
C MET A 1 10.72 -28.77 17.72
N ARG A 2 11.23 -27.77 16.98
CA ARG A 2 11.37 -26.42 17.54
C ARG A 2 9.99 -25.78 17.60
N GLU A 3 9.60 -25.36 18.80
CA GLU A 3 8.42 -24.54 19.06
C GLU A 3 8.60 -23.20 18.35
N TYR A 4 7.65 -22.85 17.48
CA TYR A 4 7.57 -21.52 16.90
C TYR A 4 6.62 -20.71 17.77
N ASP A 5 7.15 -19.75 18.53
CA ASP A 5 6.34 -18.77 19.24
C ASP A 5 5.81 -17.75 18.25
N TYR A 6 4.54 -17.87 17.89
CA TYR A 6 3.83 -16.83 17.15
C TYR A 6 3.33 -15.79 18.16
N LEU A 7 3.78 -14.53 18.03
CA LEU A 7 3.28 -13.44 18.86
C LEU A 7 1.98 -12.90 18.24
N TYR A 8 0.85 -13.15 18.90
CA TYR A 8 -0.43 -12.54 18.55
C TYR A 8 -0.59 -11.23 19.30
N VAL A 9 -0.83 -10.11 18.58
CA VAL A 9 -1.21 -8.85 19.22
C VAL A 9 -2.70 -8.92 19.55
N THR A 10 -3.02 -8.87 20.85
CA THR A 10 -4.39 -8.75 21.35
C THR A 10 -4.70 -7.28 21.64
N SER A 11 -5.97 -6.87 21.51
CA SER A 11 -6.39 -5.57 22.07
C SER A 11 -6.44 -5.64 23.61
N GLU A 12 -6.43 -4.50 24.30
CA GLU A 12 -6.50 -4.40 25.78
C GLU A 12 -7.65 -5.21 26.42
N SER A 13 -8.66 -5.63 25.64
CA SER A 13 -9.79 -6.46 26.08
C SER A 13 -9.57 -7.98 26.00
N GLY A 14 -8.40 -8.46 25.59
CA GLY A 14 -8.01 -9.87 25.69
C GLY A 14 -8.73 -10.84 24.73
N LEU A 15 -9.43 -10.34 23.72
CA LEU A 15 -10.06 -11.18 22.69
C LEU A 15 -9.08 -11.48 21.54
N PRO A 16 -8.89 -12.75 21.15
CA PRO A 16 -8.13 -13.10 19.95
C PRO A 16 -8.92 -12.69 18.71
N LEU A 17 -8.39 -11.74 17.94
CA LEU A 17 -8.95 -11.37 16.64
C LEU A 17 -8.63 -12.50 15.63
N MET A 18 -9.60 -13.37 15.40
CA MET A 18 -9.52 -14.43 14.41
C MET A 18 -9.87 -13.89 13.02
N TRP A 19 -8.85 -13.93 12.13
CA TRP A 19 -8.88 -13.98 10.66
C TRP A 19 -9.44 -12.76 9.88
N GLY A 20 -8.60 -12.16 9.02
CA GLY A 20 -9.06 -11.17 8.02
C GLY A 20 -8.41 -9.78 8.05
N SER A 21 -7.27 -9.58 8.70
CA SER A 21 -6.62 -8.25 8.78
C SER A 21 -5.15 -8.35 9.21
N ALA A 22 -4.32 -9.09 8.48
CA ALA A 22 -2.88 -9.01 8.65
C ALA A 22 -2.39 -7.72 8.00
N TYR A 23 -2.42 -6.61 8.74
CA TYR A 23 -1.49 -5.55 8.43
C TYR A 23 -0.13 -6.03 8.93
N LEU A 24 0.81 -6.27 8.01
CA LEU A 24 2.23 -6.20 8.33
C LEU A 24 2.54 -4.74 8.67
N ILE A 25 2.08 -4.28 9.84
CA ILE A 25 2.62 -3.07 10.44
C ILE A 25 3.94 -3.54 11.02
N TRP A 26 4.99 -3.40 10.23
CA TRP A 26 6.33 -3.46 10.77
C TRP A 26 6.45 -2.26 11.71
N GLU A 27 6.17 -2.46 13.00
CA GLU A 27 6.69 -1.53 13.99
C GLU A 27 8.20 -1.42 13.72
N THR A 28 8.72 -0.21 13.70
CA THR A 28 10.14 0.06 13.39
C THR A 28 11.07 -0.78 14.26
N ASN A 29 10.63 -1.09 15.49
CA ASN A 29 11.30 -1.98 16.43
C ASN A 29 11.26 -3.45 16.03
N MET A 30 10.19 -3.94 15.42
CA MET A 30 10.08 -5.31 14.90
C MET A 30 10.96 -5.49 13.66
N LEU A 31 11.06 -4.50 12.76
CA LEU A 31 12.04 -4.54 11.66
C LEU A 31 13.48 -4.61 12.18
N GLN A 32 13.78 -3.85 13.22
CA GLN A 32 15.10 -3.86 13.86
C GLN A 32 15.37 -5.20 14.56
N GLN A 33 14.41 -5.71 15.33
CA GLN A 33 14.50 -7.03 15.95
C GLN A 33 14.60 -8.15 14.93
N LEU A 34 13.87 -8.08 13.81
CA LEU A 34 13.96 -9.07 12.74
C LEU A 34 15.30 -8.98 12.00
N ARG A 35 15.87 -7.77 11.84
CA ARG A 35 17.25 -7.60 11.36
C ARG A 35 18.26 -8.24 12.30
N ASP A 36 18.09 -8.02 13.60
CA ASP A 36 18.99 -8.52 14.63
C ASP A 36 18.82 -10.04 14.87
N GLN A 37 17.61 -10.57 14.74
CA GLN A 37 17.25 -11.98 15.03
C GLN A 37 17.39 -12.90 13.82
N PHE A 38 17.08 -12.44 12.60
CA PHE A 38 17.20 -13.22 11.37
C PHE A 38 18.53 -13.00 10.64
N GLY A 39 19.43 -12.19 11.21
CA GLY A 39 20.78 -12.01 10.67
C GLY A 39 20.81 -11.25 9.35
N LEU A 40 19.90 -10.30 9.13
CA LEU A 40 19.98 -9.36 7.99
C LEU A 40 21.01 -8.26 8.26
N VAL A 41 22.14 -8.68 8.81
CA VAL A 41 23.33 -7.88 9.01
C VAL A 41 24.02 -7.89 7.67
N ARG A 42 24.14 -6.72 7.04
CA ARG A 42 24.98 -6.59 5.85
C ARG A 42 26.39 -7.00 6.23
N HIS A 43 26.86 -8.10 5.67
CA HIS A 43 28.21 -8.57 5.91
C HIS A 43 29.17 -7.90 4.92
N SER A 44 30.29 -7.45 5.45
CA SER A 44 31.37 -6.86 4.67
C SER A 44 32.13 -7.93 3.88
N GLN A 45 32.82 -7.50 2.82
CA GLN A 45 33.77 -8.33 2.08
C GLN A 45 34.77 -9.05 3.02
N ALA A 46 35.25 -8.38 4.08
CA ALA A 46 36.21 -8.97 5.00
C ALA A 46 35.62 -10.15 5.79
N GLU A 47 34.39 -10.00 6.30
CA GLU A 47 33.68 -11.06 7.01
C GLU A 47 33.38 -12.24 6.09
N PHE A 48 32.97 -11.98 4.85
CA PHE A 48 32.78 -13.04 3.86
C PHE A 48 34.09 -13.73 3.47
N GLN A 49 35.19 -12.99 3.33
CA GLN A 49 36.50 -13.56 3.03
C GLN A 49 36.99 -14.45 4.18
N GLU A 50 36.81 -14.02 5.43
CA GLU A 50 37.13 -14.81 6.61
C GLU A 50 36.29 -16.08 6.69
N ALA A 51 34.98 -15.98 6.45
CA ALA A 51 34.08 -17.13 6.41
C ALA A 51 34.47 -18.12 5.31
N LEU A 52 34.77 -17.64 4.09
CA LEU A 52 35.23 -18.48 2.98
C LEU A 52 36.57 -19.14 3.31
N ALA A 53 37.49 -18.41 3.93
CA ALA A 53 38.75 -18.96 4.38
C ALA A 53 38.51 -20.06 5.42
N ALA A 54 37.65 -19.85 6.42
CA ALA A 54 37.36 -20.82 7.46
C ALA A 54 36.78 -22.15 6.91
N LEU A 55 36.08 -22.10 5.77
CA LEU A 55 35.54 -23.28 5.09
C LEU A 55 36.60 -24.10 4.32
N LEU A 56 37.78 -23.54 4.07
CA LEU A 56 38.87 -24.27 3.43
C LEU A 56 39.58 -25.22 4.42
N PRO A 57 40.10 -26.37 3.96
CA PRO A 57 40.92 -27.24 4.78
C PRO A 57 42.19 -26.53 5.31
N SER A 58 42.86 -27.16 6.26
CA SER A 58 44.17 -26.71 6.77
C SER A 58 45.33 -27.35 6.00
N GLY A 59 46.53 -26.74 6.08
CA GLY A 59 47.77 -27.28 5.52
C GLY A 59 48.44 -26.38 4.47
N LEU A 60 49.60 -26.81 3.96
CA LEU A 60 50.46 -26.02 3.06
C LEU A 60 49.79 -25.61 1.73
N ALA A 61 48.81 -26.40 1.27
CA ALA A 61 48.04 -26.09 0.07
C ALA A 61 47.04 -24.93 0.27
N TRP A 62 46.76 -24.54 1.52
CA TRP A 62 45.75 -23.55 1.90
C TRP A 62 46.38 -22.41 2.72
N PRO A 63 47.28 -21.61 2.09
CA PRO A 63 47.95 -20.49 2.76
C PRO A 63 46.95 -19.50 3.34
N ARG A 64 47.25 -18.97 4.53
CA ARG A 64 46.43 -17.97 5.24
C ARG A 64 47.02 -16.56 5.20
N GLU A 65 48.18 -16.38 4.56
CA GLU A 65 48.74 -15.04 4.40
C GLU A 65 47.82 -14.19 3.51
N ALA A 66 47.55 -12.95 3.96
CA ALA A 66 46.64 -12.02 3.28
C ALA A 66 47.04 -11.76 1.82
N GLU A 67 48.34 -11.70 1.54
CA GLU A 67 48.89 -11.44 0.21
C GLU A 67 48.97 -12.69 -0.69
N SER A 68 48.60 -13.87 -0.19
CA SER A 68 48.60 -15.09 -1.00
C SER A 68 47.60 -15.00 -2.15
N VAL A 69 47.93 -15.62 -3.29
CA VAL A 69 47.03 -15.66 -4.47
C VAL A 69 45.67 -16.24 -4.10
N LEU A 70 45.65 -17.25 -3.23
CA LEU A 70 44.43 -17.87 -2.71
C LEU A 70 43.58 -16.86 -1.92
N MET A 71 44.15 -16.17 -0.93
CA MET A 71 43.38 -15.21 -0.12
C MET A 71 42.88 -14.03 -0.95
N ARG A 72 43.68 -13.55 -1.91
CA ARG A 72 43.24 -12.52 -2.88
C ARG A 72 42.09 -13.00 -3.77
N PHE A 73 42.12 -14.25 -4.21
CA PHE A 73 41.03 -14.86 -4.97
C PHE A 73 39.75 -14.95 -4.13
N LEU A 74 39.85 -15.40 -2.87
CA LEU A 74 38.71 -15.42 -1.96
C LEU A 74 38.16 -14.02 -1.69
N GLY A 75 39.03 -13.00 -1.56
CA GLY A 75 38.61 -11.61 -1.44
C GLY A 75 37.79 -11.14 -2.66
N GLY A 76 38.15 -11.56 -3.87
CA GLY A 76 37.35 -11.31 -5.07
C GLY A 76 35.97 -11.95 -5.03
N LEU A 77 35.87 -13.21 -4.58
CA LEU A 77 34.58 -13.88 -4.40
C LEU A 77 33.74 -13.24 -3.29
N ALA A 78 34.38 -12.85 -2.19
CA ALA A 78 33.73 -12.22 -1.05
C ALA A 78 33.10 -10.87 -1.42
N ALA A 79 33.71 -10.12 -2.34
CA ALA A 79 33.13 -8.86 -2.84
C ALA A 79 31.78 -9.09 -3.56
N GLU A 80 31.64 -10.18 -4.32
CA GLU A 80 30.36 -10.52 -4.94
C GLU A 80 29.33 -10.98 -3.91
N PHE A 81 29.73 -11.67 -2.85
CA PHE A 81 28.81 -12.02 -1.76
C PHE A 81 28.32 -10.80 -1.00
N GLU A 82 29.18 -9.83 -0.68
CA GLU A 82 28.75 -8.56 -0.09
C GLU A 82 27.72 -7.85 -1.00
N ARG A 83 27.98 -7.81 -2.31
CA ARG A 83 27.06 -7.18 -3.26
C ARG A 83 25.70 -7.89 -3.30
N LEU A 84 25.69 -9.23 -3.29
CA LEU A 84 24.48 -10.04 -3.30
C LEU A 84 23.70 -9.92 -1.98
N ASP A 85 24.40 -9.94 -0.85
CA ASP A 85 23.83 -9.78 0.48
C ASP A 85 23.19 -8.40 0.65
N ALA A 86 23.89 -7.34 0.23
CA ALA A 86 23.33 -5.98 0.19
C ALA A 86 22.06 -5.91 -0.68
N ARG A 87 22.02 -6.64 -1.80
CA ARG A 87 20.86 -6.70 -2.69
C ARG A 87 19.70 -7.48 -2.09
N ALA A 88 19.97 -8.59 -1.41
CA ALA A 88 18.96 -9.36 -0.68
C ALA A 88 18.35 -8.54 0.47
N ALA A 89 19.17 -7.78 1.20
CA ALA A 89 18.68 -6.87 2.24
C ALA A 89 17.77 -5.76 1.68
N LEU A 90 18.06 -5.24 0.48
CA LEU A 90 17.19 -4.27 -0.19
C LEU A 90 15.84 -4.86 -0.61
N LEU A 91 15.81 -6.13 -1.03
CA LEU A 91 14.56 -6.81 -1.43
C LEU A 91 13.52 -6.86 -0.31
N LEU A 92 13.94 -6.88 0.96
CA LEU A 92 13.00 -6.82 2.08
C LEU A 92 12.31 -5.47 2.21
N ALA A 93 13.02 -4.37 1.94
CA ALA A 93 12.38 -3.06 1.87
C ALA A 93 11.38 -2.99 0.71
N GLU A 94 11.63 -3.73 -0.38
CA GLU A 94 10.70 -3.83 -1.50
C GLU A 94 9.44 -4.67 -1.19
N THR A 95 9.45 -5.43 -0.09
CA THR A 95 8.28 -6.17 0.39
C THR A 95 7.26 -5.25 1.07
N ASP A 96 7.68 -4.09 1.56
CA ASP A 96 6.79 -3.10 2.14
C ASP A 96 6.22 -2.17 1.05
N PRO A 97 4.89 -2.17 0.84
CA PRO A 97 4.22 -1.31 -0.14
C PRO A 97 4.47 0.18 0.05
N ALA A 98 4.75 0.63 1.29
CA ALA A 98 5.01 2.04 1.57
C ALA A 98 6.42 2.49 1.12
N SER A 99 7.38 1.56 1.03
CA SER A 99 8.78 1.86 0.72
C SER A 99 9.29 1.26 -0.59
N THR A 100 8.56 0.33 -1.22
CA THR A 100 8.92 -0.31 -2.51
C THR A 100 9.17 0.67 -3.64
N ALA A 101 10.31 0.56 -4.32
CA ALA A 101 10.65 1.33 -5.51
C ALA A 101 10.70 0.44 -6.75
N GLU A 102 11.54 -0.60 -6.70
CA GLU A 102 11.79 -1.47 -7.84
C GLU A 102 10.66 -2.48 -8.08
N MET A 103 10.02 -2.97 -7.00
CA MET A 103 8.90 -3.90 -7.10
C MET A 103 7.53 -3.21 -7.23
N LEU A 104 7.50 -1.88 -7.29
CA LEU A 104 6.25 -1.11 -7.41
C LEU A 104 5.37 -1.58 -8.60
N PRO A 105 5.90 -1.83 -9.82
CA PRO A 105 5.08 -2.32 -10.92
C PRO A 105 4.45 -3.69 -10.66
N ASP A 106 5.16 -4.57 -9.94
CA ASP A 106 4.64 -5.90 -9.59
C ASP A 106 3.53 -5.84 -8.55
N TRP A 107 3.70 -4.98 -7.54
CA TRP A 107 2.65 -4.68 -6.57
C TRP A 107 1.39 -4.17 -7.24
N GLU A 108 1.52 -3.19 -8.13
CA GLU A 108 0.40 -2.61 -8.87
C GLU A 108 -0.33 -3.64 -9.73
N ARG A 109 0.41 -4.49 -10.44
CA ARG A 109 -0.16 -5.60 -11.20
C ARG A 109 -1.02 -6.51 -10.33
N VAL A 110 -0.57 -6.82 -9.11
CA VAL A 110 -1.29 -7.70 -8.16
C VAL A 110 -2.57 -7.03 -7.65
N VAL A 111 -2.53 -5.74 -7.31
CA VAL A 111 -3.69 -5.03 -6.76
C VAL A 111 -4.61 -4.41 -7.82
N GLY A 112 -4.26 -4.52 -9.10
CA GLY A 112 -5.03 -3.97 -10.21
C GLY A 112 -4.91 -2.45 -10.34
N LEU A 113 -3.70 -1.92 -10.14
CA LEU A 113 -3.32 -0.54 -10.41
C LEU A 113 -2.54 -0.43 -11.74
N PRO A 114 -2.52 0.75 -12.40
CA PRO A 114 -3.26 1.97 -12.05
C PRO A 114 -4.77 1.77 -12.14
N ASP A 115 -5.52 2.49 -11.32
CA ASP A 115 -6.97 2.40 -11.30
C ASP A 115 -7.53 2.90 -12.64
N PRO A 116 -8.44 2.18 -13.31
CA PRO A 116 -9.09 2.66 -14.52
C PRO A 116 -9.79 4.02 -14.36
N CYS A 117 -10.18 4.39 -13.14
CA CYS A 117 -10.74 5.70 -12.83
C CYS A 117 -9.71 6.84 -12.82
N VAL A 118 -8.40 6.55 -12.88
CA VAL A 118 -7.32 7.54 -12.91
C VAL A 118 -6.83 7.68 -14.35
N THR A 119 -7.06 8.85 -14.94
CA THR A 119 -6.74 9.15 -16.34
C THR A 119 -5.45 9.96 -16.51
N THR A 120 -4.88 10.46 -15.41
CA THR A 120 -3.67 11.30 -15.40
C THR A 120 -2.45 10.50 -14.96
N SER A 121 -1.26 10.91 -15.42
CA SER A 121 0.00 10.38 -14.91
C SER A 121 0.15 10.66 -13.42
N GLN A 122 0.66 9.69 -12.67
CA GLN A 122 0.90 9.79 -11.23
C GLN A 122 2.40 9.76 -10.92
N THR A 123 2.81 10.51 -9.90
CA THR A 123 4.14 10.40 -9.31
C THR A 123 4.34 9.03 -8.63
N VAL A 124 5.59 8.64 -8.37
CA VAL A 124 5.89 7.42 -7.59
C VAL A 124 5.28 7.47 -6.19
N ALA A 125 5.25 8.64 -5.56
CA ALA A 125 4.66 8.83 -4.23
C ALA A 125 3.14 8.62 -4.24
N GLU A 126 2.43 9.19 -5.22
CA GLU A 126 0.99 9.00 -5.39
C GLU A 126 0.64 7.54 -5.71
N ARG A 127 1.47 6.85 -6.49
CA ARG A 127 1.31 5.42 -6.79
C ARG A 127 1.44 4.55 -5.54
N ARG A 128 2.41 4.83 -4.68
CA ARG A 128 2.56 4.15 -3.37
C ARG A 128 1.36 4.42 -2.45
N LEU A 129 0.87 5.66 -2.39
CA LEU A 129 -0.34 6.00 -1.63
C LEU A 129 -1.58 5.26 -2.17
N ALA A 130 -1.70 5.14 -3.49
CA ALA A 130 -2.79 4.37 -4.11
C ALA A 130 -2.68 2.87 -3.81
N LEU A 131 -1.46 2.32 -3.82
CA LEU A 131 -1.17 0.93 -3.46
C LEU A 131 -1.50 0.66 -1.99
N GLU A 132 -1.01 1.49 -1.07
CA GLU A 132 -1.35 1.41 0.35
C GLU A 132 -2.86 1.53 0.56
N GLY A 133 -3.50 2.51 -0.09
CA GLY A 133 -4.95 2.67 -0.06
C GLY A 133 -5.68 1.43 -0.57
N ARG A 134 -5.18 0.75 -1.60
CA ARG A 134 -5.76 -0.49 -2.14
C ARG A 134 -5.65 -1.67 -1.20
N LEU A 135 -4.50 -1.83 -0.54
CA LEU A 135 -4.26 -2.93 0.41
C LEU A 135 -5.01 -2.75 1.73
N THR A 136 -5.20 -1.50 2.15
CA THR A 136 -5.82 -1.16 3.44
C THR A 136 -7.32 -0.85 3.32
N ALA A 137 -7.84 -0.64 2.11
CA ALA A 137 -9.25 -0.35 1.90
C ALA A 137 -10.14 -1.54 2.30
N VAL A 138 -10.88 -1.35 3.38
CA VAL A 138 -12.03 -2.19 3.71
C VAL A 138 -13.22 -1.65 2.94
N GLY A 139 -13.76 -2.45 2.02
CA GLY A 139 -14.97 -2.11 1.29
C GLY A 139 -16.16 -1.90 2.24
N GLY A 140 -17.13 -1.08 1.82
CA GLY A 140 -18.33 -0.82 2.60
C GLY A 140 -19.50 -0.45 1.71
N GLN A 141 -20.70 -0.54 2.28
CA GLN A 141 -21.95 -0.17 1.60
C GLN A 141 -22.79 0.81 2.43
N SER A 142 -22.16 1.51 3.37
CA SER A 142 -22.81 2.51 4.20
C SER A 142 -22.60 3.92 3.66
N ARG A 143 -23.51 4.84 3.98
CA ARG A 143 -23.35 6.27 3.71
C ARG A 143 -22.00 6.82 4.19
N ARG A 144 -21.56 6.39 5.39
CA ARG A 144 -20.27 6.79 5.96
C ARG A 144 -19.10 6.35 5.09
N PHE A 145 -19.12 5.11 4.58
CA PHE A 145 -18.08 4.61 3.68
C PHE A 145 -17.94 5.48 2.42
N PHE A 146 -19.05 5.85 1.78
CA PHE A 146 -18.99 6.69 0.57
C PHE A 146 -18.54 8.12 0.87
N ILE A 147 -18.90 8.69 2.02
CA ILE A 147 -18.38 10.01 2.46
C ILE A 147 -16.87 9.95 2.69
N GLU A 148 -16.36 8.89 3.33
CA GLU A 148 -14.91 8.68 3.54
C GLU A 148 -14.18 8.40 2.23
N LEU A 149 -14.79 7.68 1.29
CA LEU A 149 -14.24 7.46 -0.04
C LEU A 149 -14.08 8.79 -0.79
N ALA A 150 -15.10 9.65 -0.75
CA ALA A 150 -15.04 10.97 -1.37
C ALA A 150 -13.98 11.87 -0.72
N SER A 151 -13.83 11.84 0.61
CA SER A 151 -12.84 12.68 1.31
C SER A 151 -11.40 12.30 0.96
N ARG A 152 -11.10 11.01 0.77
CA ARG A 152 -9.79 10.53 0.28
C ARG A 152 -9.46 11.03 -1.13
N LEU A 153 -10.49 11.26 -1.95
CA LEU A 153 -10.36 11.84 -3.28
C LEU A 153 -10.33 13.39 -3.26
N GLY A 154 -10.40 14.00 -2.08
CA GLY A 154 -10.38 15.46 -1.89
C GLY A 154 -11.77 16.12 -1.88
N TYR A 155 -12.86 15.35 -1.86
CA TYR A 155 -14.22 15.89 -1.89
C TYR A 155 -14.89 15.90 -0.52
N THR A 156 -15.56 17.01 -0.21
CA THR A 156 -16.53 17.08 0.88
C THR A 156 -17.92 16.97 0.29
N ILE A 157 -18.60 15.86 0.49
CA ILE A 157 -19.93 15.60 -0.11
C ILE A 157 -21.01 15.43 0.95
N THR A 158 -22.26 15.54 0.52
CA THR A 158 -23.42 14.99 1.27
C THR A 158 -24.14 13.95 0.42
N ILE A 159 -24.82 13.02 1.08
CA ILE A 159 -25.60 11.96 0.41
C ILE A 159 -27.04 12.03 0.89
N ASP A 160 -27.97 12.05 -0.06
CA ASP A 160 -29.41 11.94 0.14
C ASP A 160 -29.90 10.56 -0.33
N GLU A 161 -30.66 9.88 0.54
CA GLU A 161 -31.28 8.59 0.25
C GLU A 161 -32.79 8.79 0.09
N PHE A 162 -33.38 8.26 -0.99
CA PHE A 162 -34.81 8.32 -1.20
C PHE A 162 -35.49 7.08 -0.61
N LYS A 163 -36.74 7.23 -0.13
CA LYS A 163 -37.46 6.17 0.60
C LYS A 163 -38.56 5.54 -0.25
N SER A 164 -38.83 4.25 -0.01
CA SER A 164 -39.99 3.54 -0.55
C SER A 164 -41.31 4.04 0.06
N ALA A 165 -42.45 3.63 -0.51
CA ALA A 165 -43.78 4.08 -0.08
C ALA A 165 -44.05 3.81 1.39
N ALA A 166 -43.74 2.59 1.83
CA ALA A 166 -43.96 2.15 3.20
C ALA A 166 -43.11 2.96 4.20
N ALA A 167 -41.84 3.23 3.86
CA ALA A 167 -40.95 4.00 4.72
C ALA A 167 -41.27 5.51 4.70
N ALA A 168 -41.74 6.04 3.58
CA ALA A 168 -42.21 7.41 3.46
C ALA A 168 -43.49 7.65 4.28
N ALA A 169 -44.46 6.73 4.17
CA ALA A 169 -45.70 6.76 4.94
C ALA A 169 -45.46 6.65 6.46
N ALA A 170 -44.58 5.72 6.88
CA ALA A 170 -44.22 5.57 8.30
C ALA A 170 -43.47 6.80 8.86
N ALA A 171 -42.72 7.53 8.02
CA ALA A 171 -41.97 8.72 8.41
C ALA A 171 -42.73 10.04 8.18
N GLY A 172 -43.94 10.01 7.63
CA GLY A 172 -44.72 11.22 7.32
C GLY A 172 -44.12 12.12 6.24
N ILE A 173 -43.31 11.58 5.32
CA ILE A 173 -42.67 12.34 4.24
C ILE A 173 -43.28 12.01 2.87
N VAL A 174 -43.09 12.90 1.89
CA VAL A 174 -43.61 12.72 0.53
C VAL A 174 -42.98 11.49 -0.13
N PHE A 175 -43.82 10.57 -0.58
CA PHE A 175 -43.41 9.40 -1.36
C PHE A 175 -43.12 9.79 -2.81
N THR A 176 -41.93 9.44 -3.30
CA THR A 176 -41.46 9.82 -4.63
C THR A 176 -41.54 8.69 -5.67
N GLY A 177 -42.07 7.51 -5.32
CA GLY A 177 -42.15 6.31 -6.18
C GLY A 177 -41.19 5.19 -5.73
N ASP A 178 -41.58 3.92 -5.90
CA ASP A 178 -40.82 2.78 -5.33
C ASP A 178 -39.45 2.57 -5.99
N GLU A 179 -39.30 2.96 -7.26
CA GLU A 179 -38.01 2.91 -7.96
C GLU A 179 -36.95 3.80 -7.31
N TRP A 180 -37.35 4.88 -6.64
CA TRP A 180 -36.44 5.78 -5.96
C TRP A 180 -35.79 5.16 -4.73
N ALA A 181 -36.36 4.09 -4.15
CA ALA A 181 -35.76 3.40 -3.01
C ALA A 181 -34.37 2.79 -3.31
N HIS A 182 -34.04 2.61 -4.59
CA HIS A 182 -32.74 2.12 -5.05
C HIS A 182 -31.87 3.24 -5.65
N ILE A 183 -32.31 4.49 -5.56
CA ILE A 183 -31.60 5.65 -6.06
C ILE A 183 -31.12 6.46 -4.86
N TRP A 184 -29.91 7.00 -4.96
CA TRP A 184 -29.38 7.93 -3.99
C TRP A 184 -28.59 9.02 -4.70
N ARG A 185 -28.58 10.22 -4.12
CA ARG A 185 -27.96 11.39 -4.71
C ARG A 185 -26.74 11.80 -3.91
N VAL A 186 -25.63 12.00 -4.61
CA VAL A 186 -24.41 12.57 -4.09
C VAL A 186 -24.38 14.05 -4.45
N ASN A 187 -24.39 14.92 -3.46
CA ASN A 187 -24.26 16.36 -3.66
C ASN A 187 -22.79 16.74 -3.50
N VAL A 188 -22.20 17.26 -4.56
CA VAL A 188 -20.80 17.69 -4.62
C VAL A 188 -20.78 19.22 -4.72
N PRO A 189 -20.23 19.94 -3.73
CA PRO A 189 -20.02 21.38 -3.82
C PRO A 189 -19.06 21.69 -4.98
N THR A 190 -19.34 22.72 -5.78
CA THR A 190 -18.52 23.09 -6.95
C THR A 190 -17.21 23.78 -6.58
N THR A 191 -16.86 23.83 -5.29
CA THR A 191 -15.49 24.07 -4.84
C THR A 191 -14.63 22.87 -5.23
N VAL A 192 -14.26 22.88 -6.51
CA VAL A 192 -13.40 21.92 -7.18
C VAL A 192 -12.23 21.62 -6.25
N ALA A 193 -12.06 20.35 -5.89
CA ALA A 193 -10.84 19.83 -5.31
C ALA A 193 -9.73 19.96 -6.36
N VAL A 194 -9.26 21.18 -6.56
CA VAL A 194 -8.07 21.47 -7.34
C VAL A 194 -6.92 21.00 -6.47
N THR A 195 -6.28 19.90 -6.86
CA THR A 195 -4.95 19.59 -6.33
C THR A 195 -3.97 20.44 -7.13
N PRO A 196 -3.43 21.54 -6.57
CA PRO A 196 -2.44 22.33 -7.27
C PRO A 196 -1.12 21.56 -7.30
N PHE A 197 -0.39 21.68 -8.41
CA PHE A 197 1.00 21.26 -8.48
C PHE A 197 1.81 21.97 -7.36
N ARG A 198 2.56 21.19 -6.56
CA ARG A 198 3.42 21.71 -5.50
C ARG A 198 4.87 21.67 -5.96
N ALA A 199 5.49 22.85 -6.08
CA ALA A 199 6.92 22.95 -6.36
C ALA A 199 7.73 22.24 -5.27
N GLY A 200 8.60 21.30 -5.67
CA GLY A 200 9.39 20.46 -4.75
C GLY A 200 8.81 19.06 -4.48
N ALA A 201 7.57 18.78 -4.88
CA ALA A 201 6.96 17.45 -4.79
C ALA A 201 6.64 16.83 -6.17
N GLY A 202 6.58 17.64 -7.23
CA GLY A 202 6.29 17.19 -8.60
C GLY A 202 7.46 17.35 -9.57
N ALA A 203 7.46 16.55 -10.64
CA ALA A 203 8.47 16.53 -11.69
C ALA A 203 8.05 17.32 -12.94
N ALA A 204 9.03 17.73 -13.75
CA ALA A 204 8.79 18.38 -15.04
C ALA A 204 8.04 17.41 -15.98
N GLY A 205 6.85 17.82 -16.44
CA GLY A 205 5.95 17.00 -17.26
C GLY A 205 4.61 16.69 -16.59
N GLU A 206 4.45 16.97 -15.29
CA GLU A 206 3.18 16.79 -14.59
C GLU A 206 2.18 17.94 -14.86
N PRO A 207 0.87 17.64 -14.91
CA PRO A 207 -0.16 18.65 -15.12
C PRO A 207 -0.26 19.64 -13.95
N LEU A 208 -0.36 20.94 -14.27
CA LEU A 208 -0.43 22.02 -13.28
C LEU A 208 -1.75 22.08 -12.49
N ARG A 209 -2.79 21.39 -13.00
CA ARG A 209 -4.14 21.33 -12.41
C ARG A 209 -4.89 20.10 -12.94
N VAL A 210 -5.61 19.38 -12.08
CA VAL A 210 -6.46 18.23 -12.46
C VAL A 210 -7.91 18.51 -12.05
N TRP A 211 -8.85 18.20 -12.93
CA TRP A 211 -10.30 18.24 -12.66
C TRP A 211 -10.79 16.81 -12.45
N SER A 212 -11.50 16.55 -11.35
CA SER A 212 -11.64 15.19 -10.78
C SER A 212 -13.09 14.66 -10.81
N ASN A 213 -14.04 15.33 -11.47
CA ASN A 213 -15.44 14.91 -11.44
C ASN A 213 -15.64 13.47 -11.99
N GLU A 214 -14.87 13.10 -13.01
CA GLU A 214 -14.88 11.75 -13.60
C GLU A 214 -14.36 10.68 -12.63
N VAL A 215 -13.42 11.04 -11.74
CA VAL A 215 -12.81 10.12 -10.78
C VAL A 215 -13.82 9.74 -9.70
N ILE A 216 -14.53 10.71 -9.12
CA ILE A 216 -15.54 10.43 -8.07
C ILE A 216 -16.70 9.62 -8.65
N GLU A 217 -17.18 9.95 -9.85
CA GLU A 217 -18.25 9.20 -10.51
C GLU A 217 -17.84 7.75 -10.78
N CYS A 218 -16.63 7.53 -11.31
CA CYS A 218 -16.12 6.20 -11.59
C CYS A 218 -15.96 5.36 -10.32
N GLN A 219 -15.38 5.93 -9.25
CA GLN A 219 -15.20 5.22 -7.98
C GLN A 219 -16.53 4.86 -7.33
N PHE A 220 -17.49 5.78 -7.28
CA PHE A 220 -18.81 5.51 -6.71
C PHE A 220 -19.55 4.44 -7.51
N ASN A 221 -19.49 4.49 -8.85
CA ASN A 221 -20.10 3.46 -9.69
C ASN A 221 -19.44 2.08 -9.54
N ARG A 222 -18.15 2.03 -9.20
CA ARG A 222 -17.44 0.78 -8.91
C ARG A 222 -17.84 0.15 -7.58
N TYR A 223 -18.08 0.96 -6.54
CA TYR A 223 -18.36 0.47 -5.19
C TYR A 223 -19.85 0.37 -4.84
N LYS A 224 -20.73 1.12 -5.52
CA LYS A 224 -22.18 1.10 -5.25
C LYS A 224 -22.73 -0.33 -5.30
N PRO A 225 -23.76 -0.66 -4.50
CA PRO A 225 -24.46 -1.92 -4.66
C PRO A 225 -25.01 -2.04 -6.09
N ALA A 226 -24.89 -3.23 -6.69
CA ALA A 226 -25.23 -3.45 -8.11
C ALA A 226 -26.67 -3.04 -8.47
N HIS A 227 -27.60 -3.22 -7.53
CA HIS A 227 -29.02 -2.91 -7.69
C HIS A 227 -29.36 -1.42 -7.50
N THR A 228 -28.40 -0.58 -7.11
CA THR A 228 -28.63 0.85 -6.85
C THR A 228 -28.13 1.74 -8.00
N ARG A 229 -28.66 2.95 -8.11
CA ARG A 229 -28.19 4.00 -9.03
C ARG A 229 -27.80 5.25 -8.27
N VAL A 230 -26.66 5.84 -8.64
CA VAL A 230 -26.16 7.09 -8.04
C VAL A 230 -26.45 8.24 -8.98
N LEU A 231 -27.02 9.32 -8.45
CA LEU A 231 -27.14 10.61 -9.14
C LEU A 231 -26.11 11.57 -8.57
N PHE A 232 -25.38 12.27 -9.43
CA PHE A 232 -24.42 13.29 -9.01
C PHE A 232 -25.01 14.68 -9.25
N ALA A 233 -25.08 15.49 -8.20
CA ALA A 233 -25.56 16.85 -8.24
C ALA A 233 -24.43 17.82 -7.88
N TYR A 234 -23.91 18.49 -8.90
CA TYR A 234 -22.90 19.54 -8.78
C TYR A 234 -23.60 20.89 -8.58
N HIS A 235 -23.32 21.57 -7.47
CA HIS A 235 -23.97 22.84 -7.12
C HIS A 235 -22.95 23.85 -6.61
N ALA A 236 -23.07 25.10 -7.05
CA ALA A 236 -22.11 26.18 -6.76
C ALA A 236 -22.12 26.58 -5.28
#